data_AF-A0A3C0B7X3-F1
#
_entry.id   AF-A0A3C0B7X3-F1
#
_cell.length_a   1.000
_cell.length_b   1.000
_cell.length_c   1.000
_cell.angle_alpha   90.00
_cell.angle_beta   90.00
_cell.angle_gamma   90.00
#
_symmetry.space_group_name_H-M   'P 1'
#
loop_
_entity.id
_entity.type
_entity.pdbx_description
1 polymer ?
#
loop_
_entity_poly.entity_id
_entity_poly.type
_entity_poly.pdbx_seq_one_letter_code
_entity_poly.pdbx_strand_id
1 'polypeptide(L)'
;MKDEAFKKIESVLYMKESEAAEQLTPFENERRKRWMYCINQKMEDPLLPDRILVETLEAGYSGLFSPVAKSTAYRDLAAVQKILGNIQLAAKNWYRYMIIEGAKKAFDLAYTRKDAKGMAAALDKIGKYTMADKPDNDFDWSQMIPLDIEPSADPDLLESIEPIGDVESRRRELRALFKSDLKSRATDAEEV
;
A
#
# COMPACT_ATOMS: atom_id res chain seq x y z
N MET A 1 -11.69 -2.18 13.58
CA MET A 1 -12.61 -3.24 13.08
C MET A 1 -12.52 -3.51 11.57
N LYS A 2 -12.76 -2.56 10.64
CA LYS A 2 -12.73 -2.87 9.17
C LYS A 2 -11.39 -3.37 8.63
N ASP A 3 -10.29 -2.97 9.27
CA ASP A 3 -8.93 -3.28 8.82
C ASP A 3 -8.48 -4.70 9.23
N GLU A 4 -9.07 -5.25 10.28
CA GLU A 4 -8.73 -6.58 10.82
C GLU A 4 -9.25 -7.70 9.90
N ALA A 5 -10.48 -7.57 9.39
CA ALA A 5 -11.03 -8.50 8.41
C ALA A 5 -10.28 -8.45 7.07
N PHE A 6 -9.77 -7.29 6.68
CA PHE A 6 -8.92 -7.17 5.48
C PHE A 6 -7.60 -7.92 5.69
N LYS A 7 -6.87 -7.63 6.78
CA LYS A 7 -5.60 -8.27 7.12
C LYS A 7 -5.72 -9.79 7.26
N LYS A 8 -6.83 -10.27 7.84
CA LYS A 8 -7.13 -11.70 7.97
C LYS A 8 -7.27 -12.40 6.61
N ILE A 9 -7.96 -11.78 5.65
CA ILE A 9 -8.11 -12.36 4.30
C ILE A 9 -6.79 -12.25 3.51
N GLU A 10 -6.09 -11.13 3.68
CA GLU A 10 -4.80 -10.87 3.04
C GLU A 10 -3.72 -11.89 3.47
N SER A 11 -3.64 -12.23 4.76
CA SER A 11 -2.63 -13.16 5.27
C SER A 11 -2.73 -14.58 4.69
N VAL A 12 -3.92 -14.98 4.24
CA VAL A 12 -4.18 -16.31 3.67
C VAL A 12 -4.46 -16.27 2.17
N LEU A 13 -4.26 -15.11 1.52
CA LEU A 13 -4.67 -14.86 0.14
C LEU A 13 -4.10 -15.89 -0.83
N TYR A 14 -2.81 -16.20 -0.71
CA TYR A 14 -2.07 -17.11 -1.61
C TYR A 14 -1.94 -18.55 -1.09
N MET A 15 -2.57 -18.89 0.04
CA MET A 15 -2.57 -20.27 0.55
C MET A 15 -3.40 -21.21 -0.33
N LYS A 16 -3.22 -22.52 -0.16
CA LYS A 16 -4.09 -23.51 -0.82
C LYS A 16 -5.53 -23.34 -0.34
N GLU A 17 -6.50 -23.67 -1.19
CA GLU A 17 -7.92 -23.50 -0.84
C GLU A 17 -8.33 -24.29 0.41
N SER A 18 -7.77 -25.49 0.62
CA SER A 18 -8.05 -26.31 1.81
C SER A 18 -7.59 -25.62 3.09
N GLU A 19 -6.37 -25.10 3.11
CA GLU A 19 -5.74 -24.45 4.27
C GLU A 19 -6.41 -23.09 4.58
N ALA A 20 -6.75 -22.33 3.54
CA ALA A 20 -7.46 -21.06 3.70
C ALA A 20 -8.89 -21.25 4.23
N ALA A 21 -9.57 -22.34 3.83
CA ALA A 21 -10.93 -22.65 4.29
C ALA A 21 -11.00 -23.00 5.79
N GLU A 22 -9.90 -23.48 6.38
CA GLU A 22 -9.83 -23.75 7.83
C GLU A 22 -9.74 -22.46 8.66
N GLN A 23 -9.20 -21.39 8.10
CA GLN A 23 -8.97 -20.12 8.82
C GLN A 23 -10.04 -19.06 8.54
N LEU A 24 -10.82 -19.23 7.47
CA LEU A 24 -11.82 -18.28 7.02
C LEU A 24 -13.23 -18.83 7.17
N THR A 25 -14.16 -17.95 7.51
CA THR A 25 -15.59 -18.26 7.39
C THR A 25 -15.96 -18.47 5.91
N PRO A 26 -17.07 -19.17 5.59
CA PRO A 26 -17.51 -19.37 4.20
C PRO A 26 -17.64 -18.05 3.42
N PHE A 27 -18.13 -16.99 4.07
CA PHE A 27 -18.27 -15.66 3.47
C PHE A 27 -16.92 -14.98 3.19
N GLU A 28 -15.97 -15.08 4.14
CA GLU A 28 -14.61 -14.55 3.96
C GLU A 28 -13.88 -15.31 2.85
N ASN A 29 -14.07 -16.63 2.74
CA ASN A 29 -13.44 -17.43 1.69
C ASN A 29 -14.01 -17.08 0.30
N GLU A 30 -15.32 -16.88 0.16
CA GLU A 30 -15.95 -16.34 -1.05
C GLU A 30 -15.34 -14.99 -1.45
N ARG A 31 -15.13 -14.10 -0.47
CA ARG A 31 -14.49 -12.80 -0.69
C ARG A 31 -13.03 -12.94 -1.14
N ARG A 32 -12.27 -13.83 -0.51
CA ARG A 32 -10.89 -14.18 -0.90
C ARG A 32 -10.82 -14.66 -2.34
N LYS A 33 -11.73 -15.54 -2.78
CA LYS A 33 -11.79 -16.05 -4.16
C LYS A 33 -12.03 -14.93 -5.17
N ARG A 34 -12.94 -14.00 -4.86
CA ARG A 34 -13.16 -12.79 -5.69
C ARG A 34 -11.91 -11.93 -5.80
N TRP A 35 -11.22 -11.68 -4.69
CA TRP A 35 -9.98 -10.89 -4.69
C TRP A 35 -8.89 -11.56 -5.51
N MET A 36 -8.66 -12.86 -5.30
CA MET A 36 -7.69 -13.64 -6.07
C MET A 36 -7.98 -13.61 -7.56
N TYR A 37 -9.25 -13.76 -7.95
CA TYR A 37 -9.66 -13.64 -9.35
C TYR A 37 -9.30 -12.26 -9.94
N CYS A 38 -9.72 -11.17 -9.28
CA CYS A 38 -9.42 -9.83 -9.75
C CYS A 38 -7.91 -9.54 -9.80
N ILE A 39 -7.14 -10.06 -8.84
CA ILE A 39 -5.68 -9.96 -8.83
C ILE A 39 -5.10 -10.66 -10.06
N ASN A 40 -5.50 -11.91 -10.31
CA ASN A 40 -4.99 -12.66 -11.46
C ASN A 40 -5.32 -11.94 -12.78
N GLN A 41 -6.55 -11.47 -12.95
CA GLN A 41 -6.95 -10.73 -14.15
C GLN A 41 -6.16 -9.43 -14.33
N LYS A 42 -5.85 -8.71 -13.24
CA LYS A 42 -5.00 -7.50 -13.28
C LYS A 42 -3.52 -7.80 -13.52
N MET A 43 -3.04 -8.96 -13.09
CA MET A 43 -1.67 -9.38 -13.38
C MET A 43 -1.51 -9.83 -14.85
N GLU A 44 -2.53 -10.47 -15.41
CA GLU A 44 -2.57 -10.85 -16.83
C GLU A 44 -2.71 -9.64 -17.76
N ASP A 45 -3.66 -8.74 -17.46
CA ASP A 45 -3.83 -7.47 -18.14
C ASP A 45 -3.90 -6.31 -17.14
N PRO A 46 -2.75 -5.66 -16.87
CA PRO A 46 -2.69 -4.50 -15.98
C PRO A 46 -3.56 -3.31 -16.41
N LEU A 47 -3.89 -3.21 -17.71
CA LEU A 47 -4.71 -2.14 -18.26
C LEU A 47 -6.21 -2.47 -18.29
N LEU A 48 -6.60 -3.68 -17.83
CA LEU A 48 -7.98 -4.12 -17.76
C LEU A 48 -8.83 -3.08 -17.00
N PRO A 49 -9.91 -2.54 -17.60
CA PRO A 49 -10.76 -1.56 -16.93
C PRO A 49 -11.50 -2.16 -15.73
N ASP A 50 -11.55 -1.40 -14.64
CA ASP A 50 -12.25 -1.77 -13.39
C ASP A 50 -13.72 -2.11 -13.62
N ARG A 51 -14.37 -1.44 -14.59
CA ARG A 51 -15.77 -1.70 -14.96
C ARG A 51 -16.00 -3.15 -15.34
N ILE A 52 -15.07 -3.75 -16.10
CA ILE A 52 -15.21 -5.15 -16.57
C ILE A 52 -15.14 -6.10 -15.39
N LEU A 53 -14.23 -5.86 -14.44
CA LEU A 53 -14.13 -6.67 -13.23
C LEU A 53 -15.40 -6.52 -12.36
N VAL A 54 -15.92 -5.30 -12.20
CA VAL A 54 -17.16 -5.07 -11.45
C VAL A 54 -18.32 -5.84 -12.10
N GLU A 55 -18.48 -5.76 -13.41
CA GLU A 55 -19.53 -6.50 -14.14
C GLU A 55 -19.38 -8.02 -13.98
N THR A 56 -18.15 -8.53 -13.97
CA THR A 56 -17.87 -9.95 -13.75
C THR A 56 -18.19 -10.38 -12.31
N LEU A 57 -17.87 -9.54 -11.32
CA LEU A 57 -18.23 -9.79 -9.93
C LEU A 57 -19.76 -9.75 -9.72
N GLU A 58 -20.45 -8.86 -10.41
CA GLU A 58 -21.92 -8.77 -10.40
C GLU A 58 -22.59 -9.99 -11.05
N ALA A 59 -21.99 -10.53 -12.10
CA ALA A 59 -22.47 -11.73 -12.78
C ALA A 59 -22.10 -13.03 -12.04
N GLY A 60 -21.05 -13.02 -11.21
CA GLY A 60 -20.46 -14.22 -10.63
C GLY A 60 -19.59 -14.98 -11.64
N TYR A 61 -18.82 -15.96 -11.14
CA TYR A 61 -18.00 -16.81 -11.99
C TYR A 61 -18.19 -18.28 -11.59
N SER A 62 -18.75 -19.06 -12.51
CA SER A 62 -19.14 -20.45 -12.25
C SER A 62 -17.97 -21.28 -11.73
N GLY A 63 -18.21 -22.01 -10.64
CA GLY A 63 -17.20 -22.84 -9.97
C GLY A 63 -16.19 -22.07 -9.10
N LEU A 64 -16.25 -20.74 -9.05
CA LEU A 64 -15.30 -19.93 -8.28
C LEU A 64 -15.97 -19.08 -7.20
N PHE A 65 -16.90 -18.21 -7.56
CA PHE A 65 -17.61 -17.34 -6.62
C PHE A 65 -19.01 -16.96 -7.08
N SER A 66 -19.87 -16.68 -6.12
CA SER A 66 -21.26 -16.30 -6.35
C SER A 66 -21.39 -14.82 -6.77
N PRO A 67 -22.46 -14.46 -7.50
CA PRO A 67 -22.76 -13.07 -7.86
C PRO A 67 -22.85 -12.16 -6.62
N VAL A 68 -22.36 -10.92 -6.73
CA VAL A 68 -22.47 -9.92 -5.65
C VAL A 68 -23.11 -8.62 -6.11
N ALA A 69 -23.68 -7.86 -5.18
CA ALA A 69 -24.18 -6.53 -5.50
C ALA A 69 -23.04 -5.59 -5.93
N LYS A 70 -23.35 -4.62 -6.81
CA LYS A 70 -22.42 -3.58 -7.28
C LYS A 70 -21.58 -2.92 -6.19
N SER A 71 -22.21 -2.58 -5.07
CA SER A 71 -21.53 -1.92 -3.94
C SER A 71 -20.49 -2.82 -3.28
N THR A 72 -20.73 -4.13 -3.24
CA THR A 72 -19.77 -5.13 -2.78
C THR A 72 -18.64 -5.32 -3.78
N ALA A 73 -18.95 -5.39 -5.08
CA ALA A 73 -17.94 -5.49 -6.14
C ALA A 73 -16.93 -4.33 -6.09
N TYR A 74 -17.38 -3.08 -5.94
CA TYR A 74 -16.46 -1.95 -5.78
C TYR A 74 -15.63 -2.00 -4.50
N ARG A 75 -16.21 -2.49 -3.38
CA ARG A 75 -15.44 -2.67 -2.13
C ARG A 75 -14.36 -3.75 -2.27
N ASP A 76 -14.66 -4.82 -2.99
CA ASP A 76 -13.70 -5.89 -3.25
C ASP A 76 -12.59 -5.39 -4.18
N LEU A 77 -12.93 -4.62 -5.21
CA LEU A 77 -11.93 -4.03 -6.09
C LEU A 77 -11.03 -3.00 -5.37
N ALA A 78 -11.60 -2.20 -4.46
CA ALA A 78 -10.82 -1.28 -3.63
C ALA A 78 -9.84 -2.02 -2.71
N ALA A 79 -10.22 -3.20 -2.19
CA ALA A 79 -9.32 -4.05 -1.42
C ALA A 79 -8.18 -4.62 -2.29
N VAL A 80 -8.51 -5.11 -3.49
CA VAL A 80 -7.53 -5.59 -4.47
C VAL A 80 -6.53 -4.49 -4.85
N GLN A 81 -6.99 -3.26 -5.03
CA GLN A 81 -6.12 -2.14 -5.37
C GLN A 81 -5.16 -1.75 -4.24
N LYS A 82 -5.53 -1.97 -2.97
CA LYS A 82 -4.60 -1.83 -1.84
C LYS A 82 -3.48 -2.87 -1.88
N ILE A 83 -3.80 -4.11 -2.29
CA ILE A 83 -2.84 -5.22 -2.38
C ILE A 83 -1.87 -5.02 -3.54
N LEU A 84 -2.38 -4.64 -4.72
CA LEU A 84 -1.58 -4.49 -5.94
C LEU A 84 -0.82 -3.16 -6.03
N GLY A 85 -1.30 -2.13 -5.35
CA GLY A 85 -0.82 -0.76 -5.57
C GLY A 85 -1.13 -0.24 -6.97
N ASN A 86 -0.29 0.66 -7.49
CA ASN A 86 -0.52 1.32 -8.77
C ASN A 86 0.05 0.53 -9.97
N ILE A 87 -0.49 -0.67 -10.21
CA ILE A 87 -0.03 -1.56 -11.29
C ILE A 87 -0.24 -0.95 -12.69
N GLN A 88 -1.28 -0.13 -12.87
CA GLN A 88 -1.55 0.55 -14.14
C GLN A 88 -0.45 1.56 -14.50
N LEU A 89 0.03 2.33 -13.52
CA LEU A 89 1.13 3.25 -13.73
C LEU A 89 2.41 2.50 -14.09
N ALA A 90 2.70 1.41 -13.37
CA ALA A 90 3.86 0.55 -13.66
C ALA A 90 3.79 -0.03 -15.08
N ALA A 91 2.63 -0.56 -15.49
CA ALA A 91 2.43 -1.10 -16.84
C ALA A 91 2.58 -0.02 -17.93
N LYS A 92 1.98 1.16 -17.75
CA LYS A 92 2.15 2.29 -18.67
C LYS A 92 3.61 2.71 -18.80
N ASN A 93 4.35 2.73 -17.69
CA ASN A 93 5.78 3.06 -17.69
C ASN A 93 6.60 1.99 -18.42
N TRP A 94 6.27 0.71 -18.24
CA TRP A 94 6.89 -0.38 -18.98
C TRP A 94 6.64 -0.27 -20.49
N TYR A 95 5.40 0.02 -20.91
CA TYR A 95 5.09 0.27 -22.32
C TYR A 95 5.86 1.47 -22.87
N ARG A 96 5.98 2.58 -22.12
CA ARG A 96 6.82 3.72 -22.53
C ARG A 96 8.27 3.30 -22.72
N TYR A 97 8.84 2.55 -21.78
CA TYR A 97 10.19 2.03 -21.88
C TYR A 97 10.37 1.17 -23.15
N MET A 98 9.47 0.22 -23.39
CA MET A 98 9.53 -0.64 -24.59
C MET A 98 9.46 0.17 -25.89
N ILE A 99 8.61 1.19 -25.95
CA ILE A 99 8.51 2.07 -27.11
C ILE A 99 9.80 2.88 -27.30
N ILE A 100 10.36 3.42 -26.22
CA ILE A 100 11.61 4.20 -26.25
C ILE A 100 12.77 3.32 -26.71
N GLU A 101 12.92 2.12 -26.18
CA GLU A 101 13.96 1.17 -26.60
C GLU A 101 13.80 0.73 -28.06
N GLY A 102 12.57 0.51 -28.51
CA GLY A 102 12.28 0.25 -29.93
C GLY A 102 12.66 1.44 -30.82
N ALA A 103 12.33 2.66 -30.40
CA ALA A 103 12.64 3.88 -31.13
C ALA A 103 14.16 4.14 -31.21
N LYS A 104 14.93 3.86 -30.15
CA LYS A 104 16.40 3.93 -30.17
C LYS A 104 16.99 3.01 -31.24
N LYS A 105 16.56 1.74 -31.27
CA LYS A 105 16.99 0.77 -32.31
C LYS A 105 16.59 1.21 -33.72
N ALA A 106 15.39 1.78 -33.87
CA ALA A 106 14.94 2.32 -35.15
C ALA A 106 15.79 3.51 -35.62
N PHE A 107 16.20 4.38 -34.68
CA PHE A 107 17.12 5.49 -34.96
C PHE A 107 18.47 4.99 -35.47
N ASP A 108 19.08 4.01 -34.79
CA ASP A 108 20.38 3.44 -35.20
C ASP A 108 20.33 2.82 -36.61
N LEU A 109 19.23 2.13 -36.92
CA LEU A 109 18.99 1.57 -38.24
C LEU A 109 18.83 2.65 -39.32
N ALA A 110 18.05 3.70 -39.01
CA ALA A 110 17.85 4.84 -39.92
C ALA A 110 19.14 5.62 -40.14
N TYR A 111 19.94 5.82 -39.10
CA TYR A 111 21.26 6.44 -39.17
C TYR A 111 22.21 5.67 -40.10
N THR A 112 22.28 4.34 -39.93
CA THR A 112 23.09 3.46 -40.79
C THR A 112 22.65 3.54 -42.26
N ARG A 113 21.34 3.67 -42.51
CA ARG A 113 20.76 3.80 -43.85
C ARG A 113 20.78 5.23 -44.40
N LYS A 114 21.28 6.20 -43.64
CA LYS A 114 21.24 7.64 -43.95
C LYS A 114 19.82 8.15 -44.24
N ASP A 115 18.82 7.57 -43.59
CA ASP A 115 17.41 7.98 -43.70
C ASP A 115 17.07 9.04 -42.65
N ALA A 116 17.21 10.30 -43.04
CA ALA A 116 16.90 11.44 -42.17
C ALA A 116 15.43 11.48 -41.72
N LYS A 117 14.48 10.98 -42.54
CA LYS A 117 13.06 10.94 -42.16
C LYS A 117 12.81 9.88 -41.09
N GLY A 118 13.42 8.70 -41.24
CA GLY A 118 13.38 7.63 -40.24
C GLY A 118 13.97 8.08 -38.89
N MET A 119 15.10 8.80 -38.92
CA MET A 119 15.70 9.38 -37.72
C MET A 119 14.78 10.39 -37.03
N ALA A 120 14.19 11.31 -37.78
CA ALA A 120 13.27 12.31 -37.24
C ALA A 120 12.01 11.68 -36.61
N ALA A 121 11.45 10.64 -37.25
CA ALA A 121 10.30 9.91 -36.73
C ALA A 121 10.62 9.15 -35.44
N ALA A 122 11.82 8.58 -35.32
CA ALA A 122 12.26 7.92 -34.09
C ALA A 122 12.43 8.93 -32.94
N LEU A 123 13.05 10.08 -33.21
CA LEU A 123 13.20 11.15 -32.23
C LEU A 123 11.85 11.74 -31.77
N ASP A 124 10.88 11.90 -32.67
CA ASP A 124 9.50 12.30 -32.33
C ASP A 124 8.88 11.35 -31.30
N LYS A 125 9.01 10.03 -31.49
CA LYS A 125 8.50 9.05 -30.52
C LYS A 125 9.23 9.11 -29.19
N ILE A 126 10.55 9.22 -29.21
CA ILE A 126 11.33 9.36 -27.97
C ILE A 126 10.84 10.59 -27.20
N GLY A 127 10.85 11.77 -27.82
CA GLY A 127 10.43 13.02 -27.18
C GLY A 127 9.01 12.98 -26.62
N LYS A 128 8.06 12.43 -27.38
CA LYS A 128 6.65 12.30 -26.95
C LYS A 128 6.49 11.38 -25.73
N TYR A 129 7.19 10.25 -25.69
CA TYR A 129 7.03 9.27 -24.59
C TYR A 129 7.92 9.57 -23.38
N THR A 130 8.97 10.38 -23.53
CA THR A 130 9.72 10.99 -22.43
C THR A 130 9.08 12.28 -21.91
N MET A 131 8.02 12.77 -22.56
CA MET A 131 7.36 14.04 -22.25
C MET A 131 8.30 15.25 -22.34
N ALA A 132 9.30 15.19 -23.22
CA ALA A 132 10.26 16.28 -23.41
C ALA A 132 9.63 17.55 -24.02
N ASP A 133 8.41 17.43 -24.57
CA ASP A 133 7.61 18.52 -25.10
C ASP A 133 6.74 19.21 -24.05
N LYS A 134 6.67 18.66 -22.82
CA LYS A 134 5.84 19.17 -21.74
C LYS A 134 6.69 19.94 -20.73
N PRO A 135 6.11 20.96 -20.05
CA PRO A 135 6.77 21.57 -18.92
C PRO A 135 7.02 20.51 -17.84
N ASP A 136 8.18 20.57 -17.20
CA ASP A 136 8.46 19.75 -16.02
C ASP A 136 7.46 20.11 -14.93
N ASN A 137 6.99 19.09 -14.18
CA ASN A 137 6.20 19.33 -12.99
C ASN A 137 7.15 19.84 -11.90
N ASP A 138 7.34 21.15 -11.85
CA ASP A 138 8.04 21.79 -10.74
C ASP A 138 7.33 21.46 -9.43
N PHE A 139 8.12 21.11 -8.42
CA PHE A 139 7.59 20.84 -7.08
C PHE A 139 6.99 22.13 -6.51
N ASP A 140 5.73 22.07 -6.09
CA ASP A 140 5.05 23.20 -5.47
C ASP A 140 5.57 23.39 -4.03
N TRP A 141 6.65 24.18 -3.90
CA TRP A 141 7.28 24.50 -2.63
C TRP A 141 6.33 25.13 -1.62
N SER A 142 5.19 25.70 -2.06
CA SER A 142 4.18 26.26 -1.14
C SER A 142 3.50 25.20 -0.27
N GLN A 143 3.51 23.93 -0.71
CA GLN A 143 2.96 22.81 0.06
C GLN A 143 3.92 22.30 1.13
N MET A 144 5.18 22.72 1.09
CA MET A 144 6.18 22.35 2.09
C MET A 144 6.06 23.26 3.30
N ILE A 145 5.04 23.00 4.12
CA ILE A 145 4.82 23.73 5.38
C ILE A 145 5.77 23.15 6.43
N PRO A 146 6.67 23.95 7.04
CA PRO A 146 7.49 23.50 8.16
C PRO A 146 6.61 22.99 9.30
N LEU A 147 7.05 21.95 9.99
CA LEU A 147 6.35 21.45 11.16
C LEU A 147 6.38 22.53 12.24
N ASP A 148 5.19 22.98 12.67
CA ASP A 148 5.05 23.95 13.77
C ASP A 148 5.11 23.19 15.10
N ILE A 149 6.30 23.09 15.67
CA ILE A 149 6.55 22.40 16.94
C ILE A 149 6.70 23.47 18.02
N GLU A 150 5.68 23.64 18.86
CA GLU A 150 5.82 24.38 20.10
C GLU A 150 6.21 23.41 21.24
N PRO A 151 7.36 23.61 21.92
CA PRO A 151 7.70 22.83 23.09
C PRO A 151 6.70 23.15 24.21
N SER A 152 5.83 22.20 24.52
CA SER A 152 4.88 22.31 25.61
C SER A 152 5.39 21.59 26.86
N ALA A 153 5.13 22.19 28.02
CA ALA A 153 5.40 21.58 29.33
C ALA A 153 4.22 20.72 29.84
N ASP A 154 3.14 20.63 29.06
CA ASP A 154 1.95 19.85 29.40
C ASP A 154 2.20 18.33 29.20
N PRO A 155 2.21 17.52 30.28
CA PRO A 155 2.43 16.09 30.17
C PRO A 155 1.27 15.35 29.48
N ASP A 156 0.07 15.95 29.39
CA ASP A 156 -1.10 15.34 28.73
C ASP A 156 -0.91 15.22 27.21
N LEU A 157 0.05 15.97 26.63
CA LEU A 157 0.41 15.88 25.22
C LEU A 157 1.27 14.65 24.90
N LEU A 158 1.72 13.89 25.89
CA LEU A 158 2.49 12.67 25.70
C LEU A 158 1.54 11.47 25.65
N GLU A 159 1.33 10.90 24.45
CA GLU A 159 0.39 9.79 24.18
C GLU A 159 0.60 8.52 25.03
N SER A 160 1.71 8.41 25.77
CA SER A 160 2.08 7.22 26.55
C SER A 160 2.19 7.46 28.07
N ILE A 161 1.77 8.62 28.57
CA ILE A 161 1.83 8.94 30.00
C ILE A 161 0.41 9.14 30.53
N GLU A 162 -0.02 8.27 31.44
CA GLU A 162 -1.30 8.43 32.12
C GLU A 162 -1.21 9.55 33.17
N PRO A 163 -2.13 10.54 33.15
CA PRO A 163 -2.12 11.62 34.12
C PRO A 163 -2.43 11.10 35.53
N ILE A 164 -1.58 11.46 36.49
CA ILE A 164 -1.80 11.15 37.90
C ILE A 164 -2.82 12.16 38.46
N GLY A 165 -4.05 11.72 38.71
CA GLY A 165 -5.13 12.59 39.19
C GLY A 165 -4.82 13.31 40.51
N ASP A 166 -4.46 12.56 41.56
CA ASP A 166 -4.08 13.14 42.87
C ASP A 166 -2.60 12.93 43.16
N VAL A 167 -1.82 13.96 42.80
CA VAL A 167 -0.37 13.99 42.93
C VAL A 167 0.07 13.82 44.39
N GLU A 168 -0.67 14.37 45.35
CA GLU A 168 -0.25 14.40 46.76
C GLU A 168 -0.50 13.06 47.45
N SER A 169 -1.61 12.38 47.12
CA SER A 169 -1.85 10.99 47.53
C SER A 169 -0.80 10.05 46.93
N ARG A 170 -0.50 10.20 45.63
CA ARG A 170 0.53 9.39 44.96
C ARG A 170 1.93 9.61 45.56
N ARG A 171 2.28 10.85 45.93
CA ARG A 171 3.52 11.16 46.67
C ARG A 171 3.60 10.44 48.01
N ARG A 172 2.49 10.37 48.75
CA ARG A 172 2.45 9.69 50.06
C ARG A 172 2.64 8.18 49.91
N GLU A 173 2.00 7.57 48.92
CA GLU A 173 2.18 6.15 48.60
C GLU A 173 3.62 5.83 48.23
N LEU A 174 4.22 6.59 47.31
CA LEU A 174 5.60 6.37 46.87
C LEU A 174 6.59 6.56 48.03
N ARG A 175 6.41 7.58 48.87
CA ARG A 175 7.23 7.77 50.07
C ARG A 175 7.11 6.59 51.04
N ALA A 176 5.93 6.01 51.18
CA ALA A 176 5.73 4.83 52.02
C ALA A 176 6.41 3.58 51.43
N LEU A 177 6.25 3.35 50.12
CA LEU A 177 6.87 2.25 49.37
C LEU A 177 8.40 2.29 49.46
N PHE A 178 9.01 3.43 49.14
CA PHE A 178 10.47 3.57 49.22
C PHE A 178 10.98 3.52 50.67
N LYS A 179 10.16 3.91 51.66
CA LYS A 179 10.51 3.78 53.08
C LYS A 179 10.43 2.33 53.57
N SER A 180 9.57 1.50 52.99
CA SER A 180 9.59 0.04 53.25
C SER A 180 10.79 -0.62 52.57
N ASP A 181 11.14 -0.22 51.36
CA ASP A 181 12.31 -0.77 50.65
C ASP A 181 13.62 -0.38 51.35
N LEU A 182 13.73 0.84 51.89
CA LEU A 182 14.88 1.28 52.67
C LEU A 182 15.08 0.50 53.98
N LYS A 183 14.04 -0.19 54.48
CA LYS A 183 14.14 -1.07 55.66
C LYS A 183 14.64 -2.46 55.33
N SER A 184 14.60 -2.87 54.06
CA SER A 184 15.34 -4.05 53.61
C SER A 184 16.82 -3.68 53.60
N ARG A 185 17.68 -4.48 54.26
CA ARG A 185 19.12 -4.22 54.26
C ARG A 185 19.63 -4.33 52.82
N ALA A 186 20.35 -3.31 52.36
CA ALA A 186 21.22 -3.45 51.20
C ALA A 186 22.14 -4.66 51.45
N THR A 187 21.98 -5.68 50.64
CA THR A 187 22.89 -6.82 50.59
C THR A 187 23.82 -6.54 49.43
N ASP A 188 25.12 -6.60 49.71
CA ASP A 188 26.13 -6.47 48.66
C ASP A 188 25.87 -7.56 47.62
N ALA A 189 25.90 -7.19 46.34
CA ALA A 189 25.78 -8.17 45.27
C ALA A 189 27.01 -9.09 45.34
N GLU A 190 26.79 -10.41 45.48
CA GLU A 190 27.88 -11.36 45.35
C GLU A 190 28.39 -11.34 43.90
N GLU A 191 29.66 -11.00 43.74
CA GLU A 191 30.35 -11.08 42.45
C GLU A 191 30.39 -12.55 42.01
N VAL A 192 29.83 -12.81 40.83
CA VAL A 192 29.94 -14.09 40.09
C VAL A 192 31.09 -14.00 39.10
#